data_AF-A0A508SV35-F1
#
_entry.id   AF-A0A508SV35-F1
#
_cell.length_a   1.000
_cell.length_b   1.000
_cell.length_c   1.000
_cell.angle_alpha   90.00
_cell.angle_beta   90.00
_cell.angle_gamma   90.00
#
_symmetry.space_group_name_H-M   'P 1'
#
loop_
_entity.id
_entity.type
_entity.pdbx_description
1 polymer ?
#
loop_
_entity_poly.entity_id
_entity_poly.type
_entity_poly.pdbx_seq_one_letter_code
_entity_poly.pdbx_strand_id
1 'polypeptide(L)'
;MHLRSWLAGLAVVLSLAASPAHAAVCMNTSMTLDAIVEAINATKGCAAALKLFTDCAFGASGDVQLGEAVEKKCEADFLSGLKGAQKKTYAGELGRCDRKYRNESGTMYRSFTAFCRAEVSQRYSQKALKAGLKAR
;
A
#
# COMPACT_ATOMS: atom_id res chain seq x y z
N MET A 1 -48.80 -9.21 -41.93
CA MET A 1 -49.35 -7.97 -41.33
C MET A 1 -48.91 -7.93 -39.89
N HIS A 2 -48.15 -6.89 -39.55
CA HIS A 2 -47.80 -6.41 -38.21
C HIS A 2 -47.00 -7.35 -37.27
N LEU A 3 -46.10 -6.88 -36.41
CA LEU A 3 -45.30 -5.67 -36.28
C LEU A 3 -44.53 -5.88 -34.95
N ARG A 4 -43.22 -5.63 -34.94
CA ARG A 4 -42.41 -5.18 -33.78
C ARG A 4 -42.63 -5.86 -32.41
N SER A 5 -41.56 -6.44 -31.87
CA SER A 5 -40.94 -5.85 -30.66
C SER A 5 -39.57 -6.47 -30.39
N TRP A 6 -38.53 -5.83 -30.90
CA TRP A 6 -37.20 -5.88 -30.32
C TRP A 6 -37.22 -5.03 -29.05
N LEU A 7 -37.12 -5.67 -27.88
CA LEU A 7 -36.79 -5.04 -26.61
C LEU A 7 -35.57 -5.82 -26.09
N ALA A 8 -34.35 -5.33 -26.31
CA ALA A 8 -33.70 -4.31 -25.49
C ALA A 8 -33.70 -4.68 -24.00
N GLY A 9 -32.53 -5.08 -23.50
CA GLY A 9 -32.35 -5.37 -22.08
C GLY A 9 -30.96 -5.94 -21.76
N LEU A 10 -29.90 -5.27 -22.22
CA LEU A 10 -28.52 -5.62 -21.90
C LEU A 10 -28.24 -5.16 -20.46
N ALA A 11 -28.57 -5.99 -19.47
CA ALA A 11 -28.28 -5.73 -18.06
C ALA A 11 -26.81 -6.07 -17.76
N VAL A 12 -25.88 -5.20 -18.16
CA VAL A 12 -24.53 -5.18 -17.59
C VAL A 12 -24.64 -4.49 -16.24
N VAL A 13 -24.79 -5.29 -15.19
CA VAL A 13 -24.62 -4.82 -13.81
C VAL A 13 -23.13 -4.58 -13.61
N LEU A 14 -22.70 -3.35 -13.87
CA LEU A 14 -21.36 -2.88 -13.58
C LEU A 14 -21.27 -2.63 -12.06
N SER A 15 -21.05 -3.69 -11.29
CA SER A 15 -20.76 -3.59 -9.86
C SER A 15 -19.35 -3.01 -9.66
N LEU A 16 -19.20 -1.68 -9.80
CA LEU A 16 -18.12 -0.98 -9.10
C LEU A 16 -18.50 -0.89 -7.62
N ALA A 17 -18.24 -1.97 -6.89
CA ALA A 17 -18.03 -1.86 -5.46
C ALA A 17 -16.69 -1.12 -5.25
N ALA A 18 -16.73 0.22 -5.31
CA ALA A 18 -15.68 1.04 -4.72
C ALA A 18 -15.78 0.81 -3.20
N SER A 19 -14.96 -0.10 -2.66
CA SER A 19 -15.04 -0.56 -1.27
C SER A 19 -15.04 0.63 -0.29
N PRO A 20 -16.18 0.95 0.36
CA PRO A 20 -16.24 2.01 1.38
C PRO A 20 -15.49 1.61 2.66
N ALA A 21 -15.01 0.36 2.73
CA ALA A 21 -14.32 -0.20 3.89
C ALA A 21 -13.05 0.57 4.29
N HIS A 22 -12.28 1.15 3.34
CA HIS A 22 -10.99 1.76 3.69
C HIS A 22 -11.14 3.11 4.39
N ALA A 23 -12.03 3.97 3.90
CA ALA A 23 -12.32 5.26 4.55
C ALA A 23 -13.03 5.05 5.90
N ALA A 24 -13.88 4.03 6.00
CA ALA A 24 -14.48 3.63 7.26
C ALA A 24 -13.43 3.12 8.27
N VAL A 25 -12.33 2.49 7.85
CA VAL A 25 -11.29 2.07 8.80
C VAL A 25 -10.61 3.26 9.47
N CYS A 26 -10.26 4.31 8.72
CA CYS A 26 -9.61 5.50 9.30
C CYS A 26 -10.58 6.41 10.09
N MET A 27 -11.88 6.42 9.73
CA MET A 27 -12.89 7.29 10.35
C MET A 27 -13.78 6.59 11.41
N ASN A 28 -14.14 5.32 11.24
CA ASN A 28 -15.04 4.57 12.14
C ASN A 28 -14.29 3.74 13.19
N THR A 29 -13.09 3.23 12.89
CA THR A 29 -12.23 2.73 13.94
C THR A 29 -11.63 3.97 14.57
N SER A 30 -11.95 4.25 15.84
CA SER A 30 -11.20 5.21 16.66
C SER A 30 -9.75 5.13 16.24
N MET A 31 -9.12 6.25 15.83
CA MET A 31 -7.82 6.36 15.15
C MET A 31 -6.63 5.77 15.93
N THR A 32 -6.78 4.58 16.49
CA THR A 32 -5.73 3.86 17.17
C THR A 32 -4.82 3.35 16.07
N LEU A 33 -3.57 3.71 16.24
CA LEU A 33 -2.50 3.30 15.35
C LEU A 33 -2.54 1.78 15.11
N ASP A 34 -2.80 0.99 16.16
CA ASP A 34 -2.82 -0.47 16.10
C ASP A 34 -3.90 -1.01 15.15
N ALA A 35 -5.12 -0.46 15.19
CA ALA A 35 -6.19 -0.90 14.31
C ALA A 35 -5.88 -0.61 12.83
N ILE A 36 -5.23 0.52 12.55
CA ILE A 36 -4.79 0.87 11.20
C ILE A 36 -3.68 -0.10 10.75
N VAL A 37 -2.71 -0.41 11.61
CA VAL A 37 -1.65 -1.40 11.34
C VAL A 37 -2.25 -2.78 11.03
N GLU A 38 -3.21 -3.24 11.83
CA GLU A 38 -3.92 -4.50 11.58
C GLU A 38 -4.64 -4.50 10.23
N ALA A 39 -5.34 -3.42 9.90
CA ALA A 39 -6.01 -3.28 8.62
C ALA A 39 -5.03 -3.25 7.43
N ILE A 40 -3.88 -2.58 7.57
CA ILE A 40 -2.78 -2.61 6.57
C ILE A 40 -2.31 -4.05 6.37
N ASN A 41 -2.05 -4.78 7.45
CA ASN A 41 -1.62 -6.17 7.40
C ASN A 41 -2.67 -7.09 6.76
N ALA A 42 -3.96 -6.81 6.96
CA ALA A 42 -5.08 -7.58 6.40
C ALA A 42 -5.34 -7.32 4.91
N THR A 43 -4.76 -6.28 4.30
CA THR A 43 -4.98 -5.96 2.88
C THR A 43 -4.55 -7.10 1.94
N LYS A 44 -5.15 -7.16 0.74
CA LYS A 44 -4.78 -8.11 -0.31
C LYS A 44 -3.65 -7.55 -1.18
N GLY A 45 -2.46 -7.44 -0.59
CA GLY A 45 -1.21 -7.11 -1.29
C GLY A 45 -0.72 -5.67 -1.11
N CYS A 46 0.50 -5.43 -1.59
CA CYS A 46 1.25 -4.19 -1.37
C CYS A 46 0.53 -2.90 -1.81
N ALA A 47 -0.11 -2.90 -2.99
CA ALA A 47 -0.75 -1.70 -3.51
C ALA A 47 -1.94 -1.25 -2.65
N ALA A 48 -2.73 -2.20 -2.14
CA ALA A 48 -3.83 -1.93 -1.24
C ALA A 48 -3.33 -1.44 0.13
N ALA A 49 -2.23 -2.04 0.64
CA ALA A 49 -1.58 -1.59 1.87
C ALA A 49 -1.10 -0.14 1.79
N LEU A 50 -0.38 0.22 0.72
CA LEU A 50 0.11 1.60 0.55
C LEU A 50 -1.05 2.59 0.40
N LYS A 51 -2.13 2.20 -0.29
CA LYS A 51 -3.32 3.05 -0.41
C LYS A 51 -3.94 3.31 0.96
N LEU A 52 -4.13 2.27 1.78
CA LEU A 52 -4.69 2.42 3.11
C LEU A 52 -3.80 3.28 4.03
N PHE A 53 -2.48 3.09 3.97
CA PHE A 53 -1.56 3.98 4.68
C PHE A 53 -1.71 5.44 4.24
N THR A 54 -1.80 5.70 2.93
CA THR A 54 -2.01 7.06 2.40
C THR A 54 -3.33 7.66 2.88
N ASP A 55 -4.40 6.87 2.89
CA ASP A 55 -5.72 7.31 3.32
C ASP A 55 -5.79 7.58 4.84
N CYS A 56 -5.03 6.83 5.66
CA CYS A 56 -5.05 6.92 7.13
C CYS A 56 -3.85 7.70 7.73
N ALA A 57 -3.06 8.40 6.92
CA ALA A 57 -1.81 9.00 7.38
C ALA A 57 -2.04 10.07 8.46
N PHE A 58 -1.20 10.04 9.50
CA PHE A 58 -1.20 11.02 10.58
C PHE A 58 -0.43 12.30 10.23
N GLY A 59 0.50 12.23 9.27
CA GLY A 59 1.46 13.30 8.98
C GLY A 59 2.49 13.49 10.10
N ALA A 60 2.71 12.47 10.93
CA ALA A 60 3.51 12.53 12.15
C ALA A 60 4.20 11.18 12.47
N SER A 61 4.68 11.01 13.70
CA SER A 61 5.43 9.81 14.11
C SER A 61 4.61 8.52 14.08
N GLY A 62 3.28 8.60 14.10
CA GLY A 62 2.41 7.42 13.93
C GLY A 62 2.62 6.71 12.59
N ASP A 63 2.98 7.48 11.55
CA ASP A 63 3.21 6.94 10.21
C ASP A 63 4.43 6.03 10.13
N VAL A 64 5.34 6.07 11.11
CA VAL A 64 6.48 5.15 11.17
C VAL A 64 6.00 3.70 11.22
N GLN A 65 5.02 3.42 12.08
CA GLN A 65 4.48 2.05 12.22
C GLN A 65 3.59 1.67 11.04
N LEU A 66 2.83 2.62 10.48
CA LEU A 66 2.03 2.36 9.28
C LEU A 66 2.93 2.05 8.07
N GLY A 67 3.98 2.84 7.88
CA GLY A 67 4.96 2.64 6.82
C GLY A 67 5.72 1.33 6.95
N GLU A 68 6.09 0.91 8.17
CA GLU A 68 6.72 -0.39 8.41
C GLU A 68 5.77 -1.56 8.07
N ALA A 69 4.48 -1.44 8.41
CA ALA A 69 3.49 -2.44 8.04
C ALA A 69 3.35 -2.57 6.51
N VAL A 70 3.33 -1.44 5.78
CA VAL A 70 3.35 -1.45 4.31
C VAL A 70 4.64 -2.05 3.76
N GLU A 71 5.80 -1.65 4.30
CA GLU A 71 7.11 -2.16 3.89
C GLU A 71 7.14 -3.70 3.96
N LYS A 72 6.78 -4.28 5.11
CA LYS A 72 6.69 -5.74 5.31
C LYS A 72 5.70 -6.40 4.34
N LYS A 73 4.53 -5.78 4.14
CA LYS A 73 3.52 -6.30 3.22
C LYS A 73 4.03 -6.35 1.78
N CYS A 74 4.77 -5.33 1.36
CA CYS A 74 5.36 -5.26 0.03
C CYS A 74 6.57 -6.20 -0.13
N GLU A 75 7.38 -6.37 0.90
CA GLU A 75 8.52 -7.29 0.90
C GLU A 75 8.13 -8.75 0.68
N ALA A 76 6.93 -9.15 1.11
CA ALA A 76 6.40 -10.50 0.86
C ALA A 76 6.36 -10.88 -0.62
N ASP A 77 6.20 -9.90 -1.52
CA ASP A 77 6.13 -10.14 -2.97
C ASP A 77 7.50 -10.44 -3.61
N PHE A 78 8.61 -10.00 -3.01
CA PHE A 78 9.91 -9.99 -3.71
C PHE A 78 11.13 -10.38 -2.87
N LEU A 79 11.12 -10.17 -1.55
CA LEU A 79 12.33 -10.20 -0.73
C LEU A 79 12.98 -11.59 -0.68
N SER A 80 12.16 -12.65 -0.70
CA SER A 80 12.62 -14.05 -0.76
C SER A 80 13.30 -14.40 -2.08
N GLY A 81 12.91 -13.75 -3.18
CA GLY A 81 13.47 -13.95 -4.52
C GLY A 81 14.74 -13.14 -4.80
N LEU A 82 15.12 -12.19 -3.94
CA LEU A 82 16.30 -11.36 -4.15
C LEU A 82 17.61 -12.10 -3.82
N LYS A 83 18.60 -11.95 -4.71
CA LYS A 83 20.00 -12.34 -4.45
C LYS A 83 20.71 -11.32 -3.56
N GLY A 84 21.87 -11.68 -3.01
CA GLY A 84 22.63 -10.84 -2.07
C GLY A 84 22.91 -9.41 -2.57
N ALA A 85 23.31 -9.25 -3.84
CA ALA A 85 23.51 -7.92 -4.43
C ALA A 85 22.21 -7.10 -4.51
N GLN A 86 21.09 -7.74 -4.89
CA GLN A 86 19.80 -7.09 -4.99
C GLN A 86 19.26 -6.68 -3.62
N LYS A 87 19.44 -7.52 -2.59
CA LYS A 87 19.10 -7.17 -1.19
C LYS A 87 19.90 -5.96 -0.71
N LYS A 88 21.20 -5.88 -1.03
CA LYS A 88 22.04 -4.71 -0.73
C LYS A 88 21.57 -3.46 -1.46
N THR A 89 21.17 -3.56 -2.73
CA THR A 89 20.61 -2.43 -3.48
C THR A 89 19.32 -1.93 -2.83
N TYR A 90 18.39 -2.84 -2.52
CA TYR A 90 17.13 -2.49 -1.86
C TYR A 90 17.36 -1.82 -0.50
N ALA A 91 18.17 -2.42 0.37
CA ALA A 91 18.55 -1.82 1.65
C ALA A 91 19.25 -0.46 1.48
N GLY A 92 20.04 -0.31 0.42
CA GLY A 92 20.67 0.96 0.05
C GLY A 92 19.66 2.05 -0.33
N GLU A 93 18.56 1.70 -1.01
CA GLU A 93 17.46 2.63 -1.32
C GLU A 93 16.69 3.02 -0.05
N LEU A 94 16.36 2.07 0.82
CA LEU A 94 15.76 2.37 2.13
C LEU A 94 16.65 3.29 2.95
N GLY A 95 17.95 3.02 3.01
CA GLY A 95 18.91 3.88 3.70
C GLY A 95 19.02 5.29 3.09
N ARG A 96 18.69 5.49 1.80
CA ARG A 96 18.60 6.85 1.22
C ARG A 96 17.39 7.60 1.78
N CYS A 97 16.26 6.92 2.00
CA CYS A 97 15.11 7.50 2.68
C CYS A 97 15.48 7.95 4.10
N ASP A 98 16.13 7.07 4.87
CA ASP A 98 16.51 7.36 6.25
C ASP A 98 17.46 8.57 6.34
N ARG A 99 18.39 8.70 5.39
CA ARG A 99 19.33 9.83 5.36
C ARG A 99 18.71 11.14 4.90
N LYS A 100 17.63 11.10 4.11
CA LYS A 100 17.04 12.30 3.46
C LYS A 100 16.60 13.36 4.48
N TYR A 101 15.98 12.92 5.57
CA TYR A 101 15.39 13.82 6.58
C TYR A 101 16.02 13.67 7.97
N ARG A 102 17.19 13.02 8.08
CA ARG A 102 17.79 12.66 9.37
C ARG A 102 18.12 13.86 10.27
N ASN A 103 18.46 15.00 9.66
CA ASN A 103 18.85 16.23 10.34
C ASN A 103 17.66 17.18 10.54
N GLU A 104 16.47 16.80 10.10
CA GLU A 104 15.27 17.61 10.22
C GLU A 104 14.58 17.35 11.56
N SER A 105 14.09 18.44 12.15
CA SER A 105 13.39 18.43 13.44
C SER A 105 11.88 18.34 13.25
N GLY A 106 11.21 17.61 14.13
CA GLY A 106 9.75 17.43 14.10
C GLY A 106 9.30 16.08 13.55
N THR A 107 8.08 15.71 13.91
CA THR A 107 7.48 14.41 13.60
C THR A 107 7.04 14.27 12.16
N MET A 108 6.75 15.39 11.48
CA MET A 108 6.42 15.43 10.05
C MET A 108 7.49 14.75 9.19
N TYR A 109 8.77 15.00 9.47
CA TYR A 109 9.88 14.39 8.73
C TYR A 109 10.05 12.89 8.98
N ARG A 110 9.53 12.39 10.11
CA ARG A 110 9.45 10.96 10.41
C ARG A 110 8.38 10.30 9.54
N SER A 111 7.23 10.96 9.37
CA SER A 111 6.21 10.56 8.38
C SER A 111 6.79 10.53 6.96
N PHE A 112 7.50 11.57 6.54
CA PHE A 112 8.10 11.61 5.20
C PHE A 112 9.12 10.49 4.96
N THR A 113 9.86 10.10 6.00
CA THR A 113 10.77 8.96 5.94
C THR A 113 9.99 7.65 5.76
N ALA A 114 8.92 7.46 6.53
CA ALA A 114 8.05 6.28 6.44
C ALA A 114 7.40 6.12 5.06
N PHE A 115 6.86 7.21 4.50
CA PHE A 115 6.33 7.22 3.13
C PHE A 115 7.39 6.86 2.09
N CYS A 116 8.58 7.47 2.18
CA CYS A 116 9.67 7.18 1.25
C CYS A 116 10.01 5.68 1.22
N ARG A 117 10.11 5.05 2.40
CA ARG A 117 10.39 3.61 2.52
C ARG A 117 9.26 2.76 1.94
N ALA A 118 8.02 3.03 2.32
CA ALA A 118 6.85 2.31 1.83
C ALA A 118 6.72 2.39 0.29
N GLU A 119 6.99 3.55 -0.30
CA GLU A 119 7.01 3.73 -1.76
C GLU A 119 8.18 2.99 -2.44
N VAL A 120 9.37 2.95 -1.83
CA VAL A 120 10.48 2.12 -2.33
C VAL A 120 10.06 0.66 -2.39
N SER A 121 9.54 0.11 -1.28
CA SER A 121 9.08 -1.28 -1.21
C SER A 121 7.96 -1.57 -2.20
N GLN A 122 7.05 -0.61 -2.42
CA GLN A 122 5.99 -0.74 -3.40
C GLN A 122 6.49 -0.83 -4.84
N ARG A 123 7.49 -0.02 -5.22
CA ARG A 123 8.11 -0.13 -6.55
C ARG A 123 8.77 -1.48 -6.76
N TYR A 124 9.39 -2.06 -5.72
CA TYR A 124 9.99 -3.39 -5.79
C TYR A 124 8.94 -4.49 -5.94
N SER A 125 7.88 -4.45 -5.13
CA SER A 125 6.71 -5.34 -5.27
C SER A 125 6.14 -5.29 -6.69
N GLN A 126 5.86 -4.10 -7.21
CA GLN A 126 5.33 -3.94 -8.58
C GLN A 126 6.26 -4.54 -9.64
N LYS A 127 7.57 -4.34 -9.52
CA LYS A 127 8.55 -4.93 -10.45
C LYS A 127 8.55 -6.45 -10.37
N ALA A 128 8.51 -7.03 -9.17
CA ALA A 128 8.50 -8.48 -8.98
C ALA A 128 7.21 -9.12 -9.52
N LEU A 129 6.04 -8.55 -9.20
CA LEU A 129 4.75 -9.03 -9.68
C LEU A 129 4.65 -8.96 -11.21
N LYS A 130 5.16 -7.88 -11.83
CA LYS A 130 5.25 -7.76 -13.30
C LYS A 130 6.19 -8.78 -13.92
N ALA A 131 7.27 -9.14 -13.25
CA ALA A 131 8.25 -10.12 -13.71
C ALA A 131 7.79 -11.58 -13.54
N GLY A 132 6.57 -11.83 -13.05
CA GLY A 132 6.06 -13.18 -12.83
C GLY A 132 6.61 -13.87 -11.58
N LEU A 133 7.35 -13.14 -10.72
CA LEU A 133 7.63 -13.55 -9.34
C LEU A 133 6.34 -13.38 -8.53
N LYS A 134 5.30 -14.16 -8.84
CA LYS A 134 4.24 -14.42 -7.89
C LYS A 134 4.88 -15.27 -6.80
N ALA A 135 5.30 -14.63 -5.70
CA ALA A 135 5.51 -15.34 -4.45
C ALA A 135 4.21 -16.11 -4.17
N ARG A 136 4.33 -17.43 -4.13
CA ARG A 136 3.25 -18.38 -3.84
C ARG A 136 3.03 -18.45 -2.34
#